data_AF-A0A6G1ST90-F1
#
_entry.id   AF-A0A6G1ST90-F1
#
_cell.length_a   1.000
_cell.length_b   1.000
_cell.length_c   1.000
_cell.angle_alpha   90.00
_cell.angle_beta   90.00
_cell.angle_gamma   90.00
#
_symmetry.space_group_name_H-M   'P 1'
#
loop_
_entity.id
_entity.type
_entity.pdbx_description
1 polymer ?
#
loop_
_entity_poly.entity_id
_entity_poly.type
_entity_poly.pdbx_seq_one_letter_code
_entity_poly.pdbx_strand_id
1 'polypeptide(L)' 'MNVTGPLEGLCILDITTGVAGPFATKLMADFGARVIKVEPPGGDPSRRDGPFPGDIEN' A
#
# COMPACT_ATOMS: atom_id res chain seq x y z
N MET A 1 6.18 10.73 -25.05
CA MET A 1 6.93 9.66 -24.38
C MET A 1 6.09 9.22 -23.21
N ASN A 2 5.76 7.93 -23.08
CA ASN A 2 5.11 7.44 -21.87
C ASN A 2 6.15 7.63 -20.76
N VAL A 3 5.91 8.53 -19.80
CA VAL A 3 6.88 8.74 -18.72
C VAL A 3 6.77 7.56 -17.78
N THR A 4 7.80 6.72 -17.80
CA THR A 4 7.91 5.51 -17.00
C THR A 4 8.65 5.85 -15.71
N GLY A 5 8.05 5.56 -14.56
CA GLY A 5 8.69 5.81 -13.26
C GLY A 5 9.96 4.96 -13.08
N PRO A 6 10.90 5.36 -12.20
CA PRO A 6 12.21 4.70 -12.06
C PRO A 6 12.13 3.23 -11.59
N LEU A 7 10.96 2.77 -11.12
CA LEU A 7 10.72 1.39 -10.70
C LEU A 7 9.76 0.64 -11.65
N GLU A 8 9.50 1.15 -12.85
CA GLU A 8 8.69 0.45 -13.84
C GLU A 8 9.24 -0.95 -14.14
N GLY A 9 8.35 -1.91 -14.33
CA GLY A 9 8.69 -3.30 -14.64
C GLY A 9 8.94 -4.16 -13.41
N LEU A 10 9.10 -3.56 -12.22
CA LEU A 10 9.19 -4.30 -10.97
C LEU A 10 7.81 -4.74 -10.47
N CYS A 11 7.75 -5.98 -9.99
CA CYS A 11 6.61 -6.52 -9.24
C CYS A 11 7.04 -6.80 -7.80
N ILE A 12 6.39 -6.15 -6.84
CA ILE A 12 6.74 -6.22 -5.42
C ILE A 12 5.58 -6.85 -4.66
N LEU A 13 5.87 -7.85 -3.82
CA LEU A 13 4.92 -8.37 -2.86
C LEU A 13 5.12 -7.66 -1.53
N ASP A 14 4.09 -6.95 -1.08
CA ASP A 14 4.09 -6.24 0.19
C ASP A 14 3.38 -7.05 1.28
N ILE A 15 4.19 -7.71 2.12
CA ILE A 15 3.76 -8.47 3.30
C ILE A 15 3.85 -7.66 4.61
N THR A 16 4.12 -6.36 4.53
CA THR A 16 4.27 -5.50 5.71
C THR A 16 2.92 -5.09 6.29
N THR A 17 2.89 -4.58 7.52
CA THR A 17 1.66 -4.09 8.19
C THR A 17 1.95 -2.81 8.96
N GLY A 18 0.90 -2.12 9.41
CA GLY A 18 1.03 -0.85 10.13
C GLY A 18 1.41 0.30 9.18
N VAL A 19 2.33 1.19 9.60
CA VAL A 19 2.59 2.43 8.84
C VAL A 19 3.87 2.36 8.01
N ALA A 20 5.00 1.99 8.63
CA ALA A 20 6.32 2.18 8.01
C ALA A 20 6.51 1.38 6.71
N GLY A 21 6.10 0.11 6.72
CA GLY A 21 6.21 -0.76 5.55
C GLY A 21 5.29 -0.34 4.40
N PRO A 22 3.96 -0.19 4.63
CA PRO A 22 3.04 0.25 3.58
C PRO A 22 3.36 1.64 3.04
N PHE A 23 3.95 2.54 3.86
CA PHE A 23 4.42 3.83 3.37
C PHE A 23 5.60 3.70 2.41
N ALA A 24 6.56 2.83 2.71
CA ALA A 24 7.71 2.60 1.83
C ALA A 24 7.27 2.00 0.48
N THR A 25 6.38 1.01 0.50
CA THR A 25 5.89 0.35 -0.73
C THR A 25 4.93 1.24 -1.51
N LYS A 26 4.15 2.12 -0.86
CA LYS A 26 3.40 3.20 -1.50
C LYS A 26 4.34 4.08 -2.35
N LEU A 27 5.47 4.53 -1.80
CA LEU A 27 6.44 5.34 -2.56
C LEU A 27 7.00 4.57 -3.76
N MET A 28 7.20 3.26 -3.63
CA MET A 28 7.64 2.42 -4.75
C MET A 28 6.58 2.34 -5.85
N ALA A 29 5.29 2.25 -5.48
CA ALA A 29 4.18 2.31 -6.42
C ALA A 29 4.08 3.68 -7.11
N ASP A 30 4.26 4.78 -6.36
CA ASP A 30 4.33 6.14 -6.90
C ASP A 30 5.47 6.29 -7.93
N PHE A 31 6.55 5.51 -7.76
CA PHE A 31 7.68 5.42 -8.69
C PHE A 31 7.51 4.37 -9.81
N GLY A 32 6.33 3.79 -9.97
CA GLY A 32 5.97 2.96 -11.13
C GLY A 32 6.06 1.45 -10.91
N ALA A 33 6.38 0.98 -9.71
CA ALA A 33 6.35 -0.45 -9.41
C ALA A 33 4.91 -0.98 -9.33
N ARG A 34 4.70 -2.24 -9.74
CA ARG A 34 3.46 -2.99 -9.44
C ARG A 34 3.57 -3.59 -8.04
N VAL A 35 2.95 -2.95 -7.06
CA VAL A 35 2.93 -3.43 -5.66
C VAL A 35 1.65 -4.21 -5.40
N ILE A 36 1.78 -5.47 -4.96
CA ILE A 36 0.68 -6.34 -4.57
C ILE A 36 0.73 -6.49 -3.06
N LYS A 37 -0.27 -5.94 -2.36
CA LYS A 37 -0.44 -6.17 -0.92
C LYS A 37 -0.88 -7.61 -0.69
N VAL A 38 -0.12 -8.33 0.14
CA VAL A 38 -0.51 -9.65 0.65
C VAL A 38 -1.00 -9.45 2.08
N GLU A 39 -2.22 -9.88 2.35
CA GLU A 39 -2.90 -9.68 3.63
C GLU A 39 -3.34 -11.01 4.20
N PRO A 40 -3.41 -11.14 5.54
CA PRO A 40 -4.04 -12.31 6.15
C PRO A 40 -5.55 -12.35 5.83
N PRO A 41 -6.21 -13.50 6.02
CA PRO A 41 -7.67 -13.55 6.05
C PRO A 41 -8.23 -12.51 7.03
N GLY A 42 -9.15 -11.66 6.57
CA GLY A 42 -9.70 -10.54 7.35
C GLY A 42 -9.04 -9.18 7.14
N GLY A 43 -7.96 -9.12 6.34
CA GLY A 43 -7.28 -7.88 5.93
C GLY A 43 -6.20 -7.41 6.91
N ASP A 44 -5.43 -6.41 6.48
CA ASP A 44 -4.48 -5.66 7.31
C ASP A 44 -5.24 -5.00 8.48
N PRO A 45 -4.77 -5.13 9.74
CA PRO A 45 -5.43 -4.53 10.90
C PRO A 45 -5.70 -3.03 10.75
N SER A 46 -4.82 -2.30 10.05
CA SER A 46 -4.95 -0.86 9.81
C SER A 46 -6.21 -0.47 9.02
N ARG A 47 -6.85 -1.41 8.32
CA ARG A 47 -8.15 -1.16 7.65
C ARG A 47 -9.27 -0.83 8.64
N ARG A 48 -9.07 -1.13 9.92
CA ARG A 48 -10.02 -0.89 11.01
C ARG A 48 -9.58 0.27 11.91
N ASP A 49 -8.45 0.88 11.61
CA ASP A 49 -7.96 2.05 12.31
C ASP A 49 -8.65 3.28 11.73
N GLY A 50 -9.43 3.96 12.58
CA GLY A 50 -10.03 5.25 12.25
C GLY A 50 -8.99 6.38 12.12
N PRO A 51 -9.42 7.58 11.75
CA PRO A 51 -10.81 7.97 11.52
C PRO A 51 -11.36 7.40 10.20
N PHE A 52 -12.65 7.11 10.19
CA PHE A 52 -13.36 6.69 8.99
C PHE A 52 -14.04 7.88 8.30
N PRO A 53 -14.21 7.83 6.97
CA PRO A 53 -14.92 8.89 6.25
C PRO A 53 -16.30 9.17 6.84
N GLY A 54 -16.61 10.45 7.07
CA GLY A 54 -17.88 10.87 7.66
C GLY A 54 -17.92 10.81 9.19
N ASP A 55 -16.76 10.76 9.85
CA ASP A 55 -16.60 10.78 11.31
C ASP A 55 -17.38 9.66 12.03
N ILE A 56 -17.51 8.51 11.38
CA ILE A 56 -18.13 7.32 12.00
C ILE A 56 -17.16 6.69 13.02
N GLU A 57 -17.70 6.28 14.17
CA GLU A 57 -16.97 5.56 15.21
C GLU A 57 -16.65 4.11 14.77
N ASN A 58 -15.60 3.53 15.36
CA ASN A 58 -15.09 2.19 15.03
C ASN A 58 -15.99 1.03 15.50
#